data_AF-S9QEA1-F1
#
_entry.id   AF-S9QEA1-F1
#
_cell.length_a   1.000
_cell.length_b   1.000
_cell.length_c   1.000
_cell.angle_alpha   90.00
_cell.angle_beta   90.00
_cell.angle_gamma   90.00
#
_symmetry.space_group_name_H-M   'P 1'
#
loop_
_entity.id
_entity.type
_entity.pdbx_description
1 polymer ?
#
loop_
_entity_poly.entity_id
_entity_poly.type
_entity_poly.pdbx_seq_one_letter_code
_entity_poly.pdbx_strand_id
1 'polypeptide(L)'
;MDANGDVLDVLVQPRRNAKAAKRFLTRPIARFGKPRVVVTDELRSYIKPIRTVAPEADHRPHKGLKNRIKGSHRPTRKREKDMGRLKSIRQTQRFLAAHDQINAMFRPRRYRLSTVSYRHARSDAFDLWHGYALEMTA
;
A
#
# COMPACT_ATOMS: atom_id res chain seq x y z
N MET A 1 -0.42 4.25 -3.53
CA MET A 1 -1.39 3.47 -4.31
C MET A 1 -1.20 3.79 -5.77
N ASP A 2 -1.53 2.87 -6.65
CA ASP A 2 -1.59 3.10 -8.09
C ASP A 2 -2.93 3.76 -8.51
N ALA A 3 -3.15 3.89 -9.82
CA ALA A 3 -4.39 4.44 -10.39
C ALA A 3 -5.62 3.57 -10.05
N ASN A 4 -5.42 2.25 -10.00
CA ASN A 4 -6.47 1.29 -9.69
C ASN A 4 -6.90 1.39 -8.21
N GLY A 5 -6.02 1.84 -7.33
CA GLY A 5 -6.27 1.97 -5.89
C GLY A 5 -5.64 0.85 -5.09
N ASP A 6 -4.64 0.18 -5.65
CA ASP A 6 -3.91 -0.90 -5.02
C ASP A 6 -2.69 -0.33 -4.30
N VAL A 7 -2.44 -0.78 -3.07
CA VAL A 7 -1.32 -0.32 -2.25
C VAL A 7 -0.04 -0.97 -2.74
N LEU A 8 0.92 -0.16 -3.18
CA LEU A 8 2.17 -0.64 -3.81
C LEU A 8 3.29 -0.91 -2.79
N ASP A 9 3.38 -0.10 -1.74
CA ASP A 9 4.35 -0.26 -0.66
C ASP A 9 3.86 0.48 0.59
N VAL A 10 4.29 0.01 1.76
CA VAL A 10 4.08 0.68 3.05
C VAL A 10 5.37 0.65 3.86
N LEU A 11 5.85 1.84 4.23
CA LEU A 11 7.06 2.01 5.01
C LEU A 11 6.76 2.69 6.34
N VAL A 12 7.14 2.03 7.44
CA VAL A 12 7.09 2.59 8.79
C VAL A 12 8.43 3.21 9.12
N GLN A 13 8.45 4.49 9.48
CA GLN A 13 9.64 5.19 9.94
C GLN A 13 9.31 6.03 11.17
N PRO A 14 10.26 6.18 12.13
CA PRO A 14 10.05 7.03 13.30
C PRO A 14 9.80 8.50 12.94
N ARG A 15 10.41 8.96 11.84
CA ARG A 15 10.36 10.36 11.39
C ARG A 15 9.93 10.46 9.94
N ARG A 16 9.16 11.50 9.63
CA ARG A 16 8.75 11.88 8.28
C ARG A 16 9.68 12.95 7.74
N ASN A 17 10.81 12.54 7.17
CA ASN A 17 11.82 13.45 6.61
C ASN A 17 12.14 13.10 5.14
N ALA A 18 12.93 13.95 4.48
CA ALA A 18 13.27 13.76 3.06
C ALA A 18 14.01 12.44 2.79
N LYS A 19 14.84 11.98 3.73
CA LYS A 19 15.54 10.68 3.62
C LYS A 19 14.55 9.52 3.60
N ALA A 20 13.57 9.53 4.51
CA ALA A 20 12.51 8.53 4.56
C ALA A 20 11.63 8.57 3.30
N ALA A 21 11.26 9.77 2.84
CA ALA A 21 10.48 9.95 1.62
C ALA A 21 11.22 9.42 0.38
N LYS A 22 12.52 9.74 0.20
CA LYS A 22 13.33 9.22 -0.91
C LYS A 22 13.36 7.70 -0.87
N ARG A 23 13.69 7.10 0.27
CA ARG A 23 13.72 5.65 0.45
C ARG A 23 12.37 4.99 0.14
N PHE A 24 11.28 5.59 0.61
CA PHE A 24 9.93 5.10 0.33
C PHE A 24 9.59 5.15 -1.16
N LEU A 25 9.93 6.22 -1.87
CA LEU A 25 9.59 6.39 -3.29
C LEU A 25 10.45 5.53 -4.22
N THR A 26 11.74 5.33 -3.90
CA THR A 26 12.65 4.56 -4.75
C THR A 26 12.19 3.12 -4.96
N ARG A 27 11.69 2.46 -3.91
CA ARG A 27 11.23 1.06 -3.99
C ARG A 27 10.08 0.81 -4.97
N PRO A 28 8.92 1.47 -4.85
CA PRO A 28 7.82 1.28 -5.78
C PRO A 28 8.16 1.78 -7.18
N ILE A 29 8.96 2.84 -7.34
CA ILE A 29 9.39 3.30 -8.68
C ILE A 29 10.27 2.26 -9.37
N ALA A 30 11.20 1.63 -8.64
CA ALA A 30 12.03 0.57 -9.19
C ALA A 30 11.21 -0.67 -9.59
N ARG A 31 10.16 -1.00 -8.83
CA ARG A 31 9.32 -2.19 -9.07
C ARG A 31 8.22 -1.98 -10.12
N PHE A 32 7.60 -0.80 -10.14
CA PHE A 32 6.38 -0.53 -10.92
C PHE A 32 6.57 0.55 -12.00
N GLY A 33 7.78 1.11 -12.12
CA GLY A 33 8.11 2.15 -13.08
C GLY A 33 7.88 3.57 -12.56
N LYS A 34 8.30 4.55 -13.37
CA LYS A 34 8.16 5.98 -13.06
C LYS A 34 6.71 6.44 -13.24
N PRO A 35 6.09 7.05 -12.23
CA PRO A 35 4.72 7.54 -12.34
C PRO A 35 4.65 8.83 -13.18
N ARG A 36 3.54 9.04 -13.88
CA ARG A 36 3.22 10.32 -14.54
C ARG A 36 2.79 11.41 -13.54
N VAL A 37 2.11 11.02 -12.48
CA VAL A 37 1.57 11.93 -11.45
C VAL A 37 1.88 11.36 -10.07
N VAL A 38 2.40 12.18 -9.17
CA VAL A 38 2.61 11.84 -7.76
C VAL A 38 1.74 12.72 -6.89
N VAL A 39 0.83 12.10 -6.13
CA VAL A 39 -0.04 12.81 -5.17
C VAL A 39 0.44 12.50 -3.76
N THR A 40 0.77 13.54 -2.99
CA THR A 40 1.18 13.41 -1.58
C THR A 40 0.37 14.34 -0.67
N ASP A 41 0.60 14.25 0.64
CA ASP A 41 0.25 15.36 1.53
C ASP A 41 1.18 16.57 1.26
N GLU A 42 0.85 17.71 1.86
CA GLU A 42 1.55 19.00 1.64
C GLU A 42 2.88 19.10 2.42
N LEU A 43 3.46 17.98 2.83
CA LEU A 43 4.74 17.99 3.55
C LEU A 43 5.89 18.33 2.58
N ARG A 44 6.64 19.39 2.91
CA ARG A 44 7.81 19.84 2.14
C ARG A 44 8.89 18.75 1.98
N SER A 45 8.91 17.77 2.88
CA SER A 45 9.83 16.64 2.85
C SER A 45 9.71 15.77 1.59
N TYR A 46 8.61 15.84 0.84
CA TYR A 46 8.43 15.10 -0.41
C TYR A 46 8.98 15.81 -1.65
N ILE A 47 9.09 17.14 -1.64
CA ILE A 47 9.39 17.94 -2.84
C ILE A 47 10.73 17.53 -3.45
N LYS A 48 11.83 17.62 -2.68
CA LYS A 48 13.18 17.29 -3.18
C LYS A 48 13.30 15.80 -3.55
N PRO A 49 12.82 14.84 -2.72
CA PRO A 49 12.82 13.43 -3.09
C PRO A 49 12.11 13.14 -4.40
N ILE A 50 10.88 13.63 -4.60
CA ILE A 50 10.11 13.38 -5.83
C ILE A 50 10.86 13.90 -7.05
N ARG A 51 11.35 15.15 -7.02
CA ARG A 51 12.16 15.71 -8.12
C ARG A 51 13.42 14.88 -8.43
N THR A 52 13.99 14.21 -7.42
CA THR A 52 15.17 13.37 -7.61
C THR A 52 14.84 12.01 -8.23
N VAL A 53 13.75 11.36 -7.78
CA VAL A 53 13.45 9.97 -8.18
C VAL A 53 12.45 9.85 -9.33
N ALA A 54 11.65 10.89 -9.56
CA ALA A 54 10.63 10.98 -10.61
C ALA A 54 10.56 12.44 -11.12
N PRO A 55 11.61 12.94 -11.80
CA PRO A 55 11.69 14.33 -12.26
C PRO A 55 10.56 14.72 -13.23
N GLU A 56 10.14 13.77 -14.08
CA GLU A 56 9.06 13.96 -15.06
C GLU A 56 7.64 13.86 -14.46
N ALA A 57 7.53 13.52 -13.18
CA ALA A 57 6.23 13.35 -12.56
C ALA A 57 5.62 14.69 -12.16
N ASP A 58 4.36 14.90 -12.54
CA ASP A 58 3.56 16.02 -12.03
C ASP A 58 3.28 15.80 -10.53
N HIS A 59 3.96 16.58 -9.67
CA HIS A 59 3.80 16.51 -8.22
C HIS A 59 2.64 17.39 -7.76
N ARG A 60 1.56 16.75 -7.29
CA ARG A 60 0.35 17.41 -6.80
C ARG A 60 0.21 17.27 -5.28
N PRO A 61 0.70 18.23 -4.48
CA PRO A 61 0.39 18.29 -3.06
C PRO A 61 -1.05 18.78 -2.89
N HIS A 62 -1.99 17.90 -2.54
CA HIS A 62 -3.41 18.27 -2.44
C HIS A 62 -4.14 17.57 -1.28
N LYS A 63 -4.71 18.36 -0.36
CA LYS A 63 -5.47 17.84 0.80
C LYS A 63 -6.67 16.96 0.43
N GLY A 64 -7.38 17.24 -0.65
CA GLY A 64 -8.57 16.46 -1.04
C GLY A 64 -8.23 15.12 -1.71
N LEU A 65 -7.16 15.09 -2.50
CA LEU A 65 -6.80 13.90 -3.29
C LEU A 65 -6.18 12.79 -2.42
N LYS A 66 -5.74 13.13 -1.19
CA LYS A 66 -5.24 12.14 -0.22
C LYS A 66 -6.34 11.34 0.49
N ASN A 67 -7.62 11.71 0.36
CA ASN A 67 -8.70 11.01 1.07
C ASN A 67 -8.74 9.52 0.71
N ARG A 68 -8.48 9.18 -0.56
CA ARG A 68 -8.36 7.80 -1.02
C ARG A 68 -7.22 7.06 -0.30
N ILE A 69 -6.03 7.66 -0.25
CA ILE A 69 -4.84 7.12 0.44
C ILE A 69 -5.08 6.99 1.95
N LYS A 70 -5.75 7.96 2.57
CA LYS A 70 -6.14 7.84 3.97
C LYS A 70 -7.14 6.71 4.20
N GLY A 71 -8.09 6.54 3.28
CA GLY A 71 -9.10 5.50 3.30
C GLY A 71 -8.50 4.09 3.20
N SER A 72 -7.49 3.91 2.33
CA SER A 72 -6.85 2.61 2.12
C SER A 72 -6.12 2.09 3.37
N HIS A 73 -5.71 2.97 4.29
CA HIS A 73 -5.09 2.56 5.56
C HIS A 73 -6.11 2.15 6.64
N ARG A 74 -7.42 2.35 6.43
CA ARG A 74 -8.44 2.05 7.46
C ARG A 74 -8.49 0.55 7.81
N PRO A 75 -8.48 -0.41 6.87
CA PRO A 75 -8.49 -1.83 7.20
C PRO A 75 -7.26 -2.24 8.02
N THR A 76 -6.09 -1.79 7.58
CA THR A 76 -4.81 -2.02 8.25
C THR A 76 -4.79 -1.49 9.68
N ARG A 77 -5.30 -0.26 9.90
CA ARG A 77 -5.44 0.33 11.24
C ARG A 77 -6.47 -0.39 12.10
N LYS A 78 -7.58 -0.86 11.52
CA LYS A 78 -8.56 -1.64 12.27
C LYS A 78 -7.91 -2.94 12.77
N ARG A 79 -7.21 -3.66 11.89
CA ARG A 79 -6.54 -4.90 12.26
C ARG A 79 -5.46 -4.69 13.31
N GLU A 80 -4.66 -3.62 13.19
CA GLU A 80 -3.66 -3.25 14.19
C GLU A 80 -4.28 -3.00 15.58
N LYS A 81 -5.42 -2.34 15.64
CA LYS A 81 -6.18 -2.13 16.89
C LYS A 81 -6.73 -3.43 17.46
N ASP A 82 -7.36 -4.25 16.62
CA ASP A 82 -7.94 -5.53 17.02
C ASP A 82 -6.86 -6.49 17.58
N MET A 83 -5.62 -6.37 17.10
CA MET A 83 -4.45 -7.13 17.59
C MET A 83 -3.79 -6.55 18.86
N GLY A 84 -4.40 -5.58 19.54
CA GLY A 84 -3.85 -5.01 20.78
C GLY A 84 -2.66 -4.08 20.57
N ARG A 85 -2.54 -3.49 19.37
CA ARG A 85 -1.45 -2.64 18.89
C ARG A 85 -0.10 -3.33 18.77
N LEU A 86 0.66 -2.93 17.77
CA LEU A 86 1.99 -3.48 17.49
C LEU A 86 3.02 -2.83 18.43
N LYS A 87 3.90 -3.64 19.04
CA LYS A 87 4.78 -3.19 20.14
C LYS A 87 6.13 -2.65 19.66
N SER A 88 6.48 -2.83 18.39
CA SER A 88 7.71 -2.30 17.81
C SER A 88 7.58 -1.94 16.33
N ILE A 89 8.46 -1.07 15.84
CA ILE A 89 8.52 -0.69 14.42
C ILE A 89 8.84 -1.92 13.54
N ARG A 90 9.74 -2.81 13.99
CA ARG A 90 10.10 -4.02 13.25
C ARG A 90 8.91 -4.98 13.12
N GLN A 91 8.17 -5.20 14.21
CA GLN A 91 6.95 -6.00 14.19
C GLN A 91 5.91 -5.37 13.28
N THR A 92 5.75 -4.04 13.37
CA THR A 92 4.82 -3.29 12.52
C THR A 92 5.16 -3.44 11.04
N GLN A 93 6.43 -3.29 10.67
CA GLN A 93 6.86 -3.41 9.29
C GLN A 93 6.67 -4.84 8.75
N ARG A 94 6.94 -5.88 9.56
CA ARG A 94 6.68 -7.29 9.19
C ARG A 94 5.19 -7.54 8.95
N PHE A 95 4.35 -7.04 9.85
CA PHE A 95 2.89 -7.14 9.70
C PHE A 95 2.42 -6.45 8.41
N LEU A 96 2.83 -5.21 8.17
CA LEU A 96 2.41 -4.43 7.00
C LEU A 96 2.90 -5.02 5.68
N ALA A 97 4.12 -5.57 5.65
CA ALA A 97 4.68 -6.17 4.45
C ALA A 97 3.83 -7.33 3.90
N ALA A 98 3.22 -8.12 4.79
CA ALA A 98 2.33 -9.22 4.41
C ALA A 98 0.86 -8.79 4.32
N HIS A 99 0.38 -7.99 5.27
CA HIS A 99 -1.04 -7.71 5.45
C HIS A 99 -1.70 -7.04 4.24
N ASP A 100 -1.04 -6.06 3.62
CA ASP A 100 -1.62 -5.35 2.49
C ASP A 100 -1.65 -6.22 1.22
N GLN A 101 -0.67 -7.11 1.04
CA GLN A 101 -0.64 -8.08 -0.07
C GLN A 101 -1.75 -9.12 0.10
N ILE A 102 -1.90 -9.67 1.31
CA ILE A 102 -2.97 -10.62 1.64
C ILE A 102 -4.34 -9.95 1.45
N ASN A 103 -4.51 -8.71 1.91
CA ASN A 103 -5.75 -7.97 1.73
C ASN A 103 -6.09 -7.73 0.25
N ALA A 104 -5.10 -7.45 -0.60
CA ALA A 104 -5.33 -7.24 -2.03
C ALA A 104 -5.97 -8.48 -2.68
N MET A 105 -5.53 -9.68 -2.30
CA MET A 105 -6.09 -10.94 -2.78
C MET A 105 -7.51 -11.19 -2.25
N PHE A 106 -7.75 -10.95 -0.97
CA PHE A 106 -9.01 -11.31 -0.33
C PHE A 106 -10.10 -10.24 -0.37
N ARG A 107 -9.80 -9.02 -0.82
CA ARG A 107 -10.77 -7.91 -0.90
C ARG A 107 -10.97 -7.42 -2.34
N PRO A 108 -11.49 -8.28 -3.24
CA PRO A 108 -11.87 -7.84 -4.56
C PRO A 108 -12.95 -6.76 -4.44
N ARG A 109 -12.92 -5.78 -5.35
CA ARG A 109 -13.77 -4.58 -5.29
C ARG A 109 -15.24 -4.97 -5.48
N ARG A 110 -15.93 -5.31 -4.39
CA ARG A 110 -17.31 -5.84 -4.39
C ARG A 110 -18.27 -5.00 -5.23
N TYR A 111 -18.12 -3.68 -5.20
CA TYR A 111 -18.96 -2.73 -5.94
C TYR A 111 -18.75 -2.75 -7.47
N ARG A 112 -17.73 -3.45 -7.98
CA ARG A 112 -17.46 -3.62 -9.41
C ARG A 112 -17.81 -5.02 -9.91
N LEU A 113 -18.27 -5.91 -9.04
CA LEU A 113 -18.48 -7.32 -9.36
C LEU A 113 -19.93 -7.73 -9.13
N SER A 114 -20.46 -8.55 -10.02
CA SER A 114 -21.70 -9.29 -9.76
C SER A 114 -21.53 -10.18 -8.52
N THR A 115 -22.63 -10.61 -7.91
CA THR A 115 -22.57 -11.55 -6.77
C THR A 115 -21.87 -12.86 -7.15
N VAL A 116 -22.10 -13.39 -8.35
CA VAL A 116 -21.47 -14.62 -8.84
C VAL A 116 -19.97 -14.40 -9.03
N SER A 117 -19.57 -13.35 -9.77
CA SER A 117 -18.16 -13.02 -9.99
C SER A 117 -17.41 -12.77 -8.68
N TYR A 118 -18.06 -12.16 -7.68
CA TYR A 118 -17.47 -11.97 -6.37
C TYR A 118 -17.24 -13.29 -5.63
N ARG A 119 -18.17 -14.25 -5.72
CA ARG A 119 -17.99 -15.59 -5.12
C ARG A 119 -16.84 -16.35 -5.79
N HIS A 120 -16.76 -16.32 -7.12
CA HIS A 120 -15.64 -16.94 -7.85
C HIS A 120 -14.30 -16.31 -7.45
N ALA A 121 -14.19 -14.97 -7.50
CA ALA A 121 -12.97 -14.27 -7.08
C ALA A 121 -12.57 -14.58 -5.63
N ARG A 122 -13.53 -14.88 -4.75
CA ARG A 122 -13.27 -15.30 -3.37
C ARG A 122 -12.79 -16.75 -3.30
N SER A 123 -13.34 -17.66 -4.11
CA SER A 123 -12.87 -19.03 -4.23
C SER A 123 -11.43 -19.07 -4.75
N ASP A 124 -11.16 -18.41 -5.87
CA ASP A 124 -9.84 -18.33 -6.49
C ASP A 124 -8.79 -17.78 -5.51
N ALA A 125 -9.17 -16.77 -4.72
CA ALA A 125 -8.30 -16.21 -3.68
C ALA A 125 -7.96 -17.22 -2.57
N PHE A 126 -8.88 -18.11 -2.20
CA PHE A 126 -8.61 -19.17 -1.22
C PHE A 126 -7.72 -20.28 -1.82
N ASP A 127 -7.94 -20.64 -3.07
CA ASP A 127 -7.14 -21.66 -3.76
C ASP A 127 -5.68 -21.20 -3.91
N LEU A 128 -5.48 -19.94 -4.33
CA LEU A 128 -4.16 -19.30 -4.36
C LEU A 128 -3.51 -19.25 -2.97
N TRP A 129 -4.27 -18.87 -1.95
CA TRP A 129 -3.76 -18.83 -0.58
C TRP A 129 -3.31 -20.20 -0.09
N HIS A 130 -4.07 -21.24 -0.43
CA HIS A 130 -3.73 -22.62 -0.07
C HIS A 130 -2.40 -23.01 -0.71
N GLY A 131 -2.20 -22.73 -2.01
CA GLY A 131 -0.93 -22.94 -2.70
C GLY A 131 0.24 -22.23 -2.03
N TYR A 132 0.12 -20.92 -1.77
CA TYR A 132 1.17 -20.15 -1.09
C TYR A 132 1.47 -20.66 0.32
N ALA A 133 0.44 -21.06 1.07
CA ALA A 133 0.63 -21.58 2.42
C ALA A 133 1.42 -22.90 2.42
N LEU A 134 1.15 -23.78 1.46
CA LEU A 134 1.90 -25.03 1.29
C LEU A 134 3.37 -24.75 0.95
N GLU A 135 3.64 -23.84 0.01
CA GLU A 135 5.01 -23.44 -0.36
C GLU A 135 5.79 -22.85 0.82
N MET A 136 5.13 -22.14 1.73
CA MET A 136 5.78 -21.54 2.91
C MET A 136 6.12 -22.57 4.01
N THR A 137 5.49 -23.74 3.97
CA THR A 137 5.68 -24.82 4.96
C THR A 137 6.53 -25.98 4.46
N ALA A 138 6.86 -26.00 3.16
CA ALA A 138 7.79 -26.94 2.54
C ALA A 138 9.25 -26.52 2.78
#